data_AF-A0A7R9UNE4-F1
#
_entry.id   AF-A0A7R9UNE4-F1
#
_cell.length_a   1.000
_cell.length_b   1.000
_cell.length_c   1.000
_cell.angle_alpha   90.00
_cell.angle_beta   90.00
_cell.angle_gamma   90.00
#
_symmetry.space_group_name_H-M   'P 1'
#
loop_
_entity.id
_entity.type
_entity.pdbx_description
1 polymer ?
#
loop_
_entity_poly.entity_id
_entity_poly.type
_entity_poly.pdbx_seq_one_letter_code
_entity_poly.pdbx_strand_id
1 'polypeptide(L)'
;DAVFHRFLRQHFPNVAKHVATIQFTSHEHMLDYYGRVTVAISSRGHGVMVPFGLQAATISMIAHDKVASFIRDIGHREWGVEIDPTKRPGGNASGISEELWYALEHIHGNRALIHRQILEAQARLMAITAENMRRFASDMLPRARNLK
;
A
#
# COMPACT_ATOMS: atom_id res chain seq x y z
N ASP A 1 9.96 -6.97 8.42
CA ASP A 1 9.70 -8.14 7.55
C ASP A 1 11.05 -8.66 7.04
N ALA A 2 11.55 -9.77 7.59
CA ALA A 2 12.94 -10.22 7.39
C ALA A 2 13.25 -10.61 5.93
N VAL A 3 12.23 -11.00 5.16
CA VAL A 3 12.36 -11.37 3.75
C VAL A 3 12.59 -10.11 2.90
N PHE A 4 11.78 -9.06 3.11
CA PHE A 4 11.92 -7.79 2.38
C PHE A 4 13.26 -7.10 2.69
N HIS A 5 13.69 -7.04 3.95
CA HIS A 5 15.02 -6.48 4.26
C HIS A 5 16.16 -7.29 3.65
N ARG A 6 16.01 -8.62 3.53
CA ARG A 6 17.01 -9.47 2.85
C ARG A 6 17.04 -9.17 1.35
N PHE A 7 15.87 -9.10 0.72
CA PHE A 7 15.73 -8.72 -0.69
C PHE A 7 16.38 -7.34 -0.97
N LEU A 8 16.07 -6.32 -0.15
CA LEU A 8 16.67 -4.99 -0.29
C LEU A 8 18.18 -5.01 -0.11
N ARG A 9 18.71 -5.77 0.86
CA ARG A 9 20.17 -5.89 1.02
C ARG A 9 20.84 -6.58 -0.17
N GLN A 10 20.19 -7.58 -0.74
CA GLN A 10 20.72 -8.36 -1.86
C GLN A 10 20.70 -7.58 -3.18
N HIS A 11 19.64 -6.83 -3.45
CA HIS A 11 19.42 -6.18 -4.74
C HIS A 11 19.63 -4.65 -4.72
N PHE A 12 19.53 -4.00 -3.55
CA PHE A 12 19.64 -2.55 -3.39
C PHE A 12 20.42 -2.15 -2.13
N PRO A 13 21.70 -2.53 -1.99
CA PRO A 13 22.47 -2.31 -0.78
C PRO A 13 22.55 -0.81 -0.38
N ASN A 14 22.56 0.09 -1.35
CA ASN A 14 22.54 1.54 -1.13
C ASN A 14 21.19 2.07 -0.64
N VAL A 15 20.08 1.39 -0.92
CA VAL A 15 18.76 1.74 -0.39
C VAL A 15 18.59 1.12 0.99
N ALA A 16 19.02 -0.14 1.15
CA ALA A 16 18.90 -0.89 2.39
C ALA A 16 19.50 -0.18 3.62
N LYS A 17 20.58 0.58 3.43
CA LYS A 17 21.22 1.39 4.50
C LYS A 17 20.36 2.54 5.02
N HIS A 18 19.35 2.95 4.26
CA HIS A 18 18.40 4.01 4.62
C HIS A 18 17.03 3.48 5.03
N VAL A 19 16.85 2.16 5.13
CA VAL A 19 15.60 1.55 5.56
C VAL A 19 15.57 1.49 7.08
N ALA A 20 14.73 2.32 7.70
CA ALA A 20 14.45 2.25 9.12
C ALA A 20 13.22 1.37 9.40
N THR A 21 13.28 0.56 10.46
CA THR A 21 12.06 0.01 11.06
C THR A 21 11.42 1.11 11.88
N ILE A 22 10.20 1.50 11.51
CA ILE A 22 9.48 2.58 12.19
C ILE A 22 8.47 1.95 13.13
N GLN A 23 8.51 2.37 14.39
CA GLN A 23 7.45 2.13 15.35
C GLN A 23 6.90 3.49 15.76
N PHE A 24 5.60 3.68 15.53
CA PHE A 24 4.92 4.90 15.94
C PHE A 24 4.59 4.80 17.44
N THR A 25 5.01 5.81 18.18
CA THR A 25 4.78 5.93 19.63
C THR A 25 3.47 6.64 19.96
N SER A 26 2.89 7.39 19.02
CA SER A 26 1.56 8.01 19.11
C SER A 26 0.91 8.16 17.74
N HIS A 27 -0.38 8.52 17.72
CA HIS A 27 -1.11 8.85 16.51
C HIS A 27 -0.60 10.14 15.86
N GLU A 28 -0.27 11.19 16.63
CA GLU A 28 0.25 12.43 16.04
C GLU A 28 1.60 12.21 15.35
N HIS A 29 2.47 11.40 15.96
CA HIS A 29 3.76 11.06 15.35
C HIS A 29 3.58 10.32 14.02
N MET A 30 2.58 9.43 13.94
CA MET A 30 2.26 8.73 12.69
C MET A 30 1.74 9.69 11.61
N LEU A 31 0.85 10.63 11.98
CA LEU A 31 0.32 11.64 11.07
C LEU A 31 1.40 12.60 10.56
N ASP A 32 2.26 13.12 11.45
CA ASP A 32 3.37 14.00 11.07
C ASP A 32 4.36 13.28 10.14
N TYR A 33 4.68 12.03 10.44
CA TYR A 33 5.57 11.22 9.60
C TYR A 33 4.98 11.05 8.20
N TYR A 34 3.77 10.51 8.08
CA TYR A 34 3.16 10.26 6.77
C TYR A 34 2.80 11.53 6.01
N GLY A 35 2.54 12.65 6.70
CA GLY A 35 2.34 13.96 6.06
C GLY A 35 3.55 14.45 5.27
N ARG A 36 4.74 13.89 5.51
CA ARG A 36 5.99 14.21 4.78
C ARG A 36 6.41 13.13 3.79
N VAL A 37 5.76 11.96 3.81
CA VAL A 37 6.08 10.83 2.95
C VAL A 37 5.52 11.07 1.56
N THR A 38 6.39 11.05 0.55
CA THR A 38 5.96 11.12 -0.85
C THR A 38 5.42 9.78 -1.35
N VAL A 39 6.09 8.69 -1.00
CA VAL A 39 5.72 7.34 -1.41
C VAL A 39 6.07 6.36 -0.30
N ALA A 40 5.13 5.48 0.04
CA ALA A 40 5.34 4.37 0.95
C ALA A 40 5.43 3.06 0.16
N ILE A 41 6.41 2.22 0.49
CA ILE A 41 6.62 0.93 -0.19
C ILE A 41 6.44 -0.16 0.86
N SER A 42 5.59 -1.16 0.59
CA SER A 42 5.37 -2.24 1.55
C SER A 42 4.99 -3.56 0.90
N SER A 43 5.47 -4.65 1.50
CA SER A 43 5.01 -6.02 1.26
C SER A 43 3.79 -6.41 2.09
N ARG A 44 3.31 -5.53 2.98
CA ARG A 44 2.21 -5.82 3.91
C ARG A 44 1.01 -4.94 3.62
N GLY A 45 -0.19 -5.53 3.64
CA GLY A 45 -1.43 -4.81 3.35
C GLY A 45 -1.61 -3.53 4.17
N HIS A 46 -1.44 -3.59 5.49
CA HIS A 46 -1.55 -2.39 6.34
C HIS A 46 -0.50 -1.32 6.02
N GLY A 47 0.69 -1.72 5.56
CA GLY A 47 1.79 -0.81 5.22
C GLY A 47 1.54 -0.08 3.90
N VAL A 48 0.54 -0.52 3.14
CA VAL A 48 0.00 0.16 1.95
C VAL A 48 -1.26 0.95 2.34
N MET A 49 -2.20 0.33 3.05
CA MET A 49 -3.50 0.93 3.33
C MET A 49 -3.45 2.16 4.23
N VAL A 50 -2.60 2.17 5.26
CA VAL A 50 -2.47 3.32 6.18
C VAL A 50 -1.95 4.56 5.44
N PRO A 51 -0.79 4.53 4.75
CA PRO A 51 -0.35 5.68 3.97
C PRO A 51 -1.33 6.09 2.88
N PHE A 52 -1.98 5.14 2.19
CA PHE A 52 -3.04 5.46 1.23
C PHE A 52 -4.20 6.24 1.86
N GLY A 53 -4.65 5.85 3.06
CA GLY A 53 -5.68 6.56 3.81
C GLY A 53 -5.26 7.99 4.19
N LEU A 54 -3.96 8.21 4.36
CA LEU A 54 -3.33 9.51 4.65
C LEU A 54 -2.88 10.25 3.39
N GLN A 55 -3.38 9.85 2.22
CA GLN A 55 -3.13 10.51 0.94
C GLN A 55 -1.67 10.44 0.45
N ALA A 56 -0.84 9.58 1.05
CA ALA A 56 0.48 9.27 0.54
C ALA A 56 0.38 8.22 -0.58
N ALA A 57 1.15 8.40 -1.65
CA ALA A 57 1.25 7.40 -2.70
C ALA A 57 1.85 6.11 -2.16
N THR A 58 1.47 4.96 -2.72
CA THR A 58 1.93 3.67 -2.22
C THR A 58 2.31 2.73 -3.33
N ILE A 59 3.44 2.02 -3.17
CA ILE A 59 3.83 0.89 -4.01
C ILE A 59 3.68 -0.39 -3.20
N SER A 60 2.93 -1.32 -3.77
CA SER A 60 2.70 -2.65 -3.24
C SER A 60 3.77 -3.61 -3.74
N MET A 61 4.67 -4.06 -2.85
CA MET A 61 5.56 -5.18 -3.12
C MET A 61 4.74 -6.47 -2.99
N ILE A 62 4.21 -6.99 -4.09
CA ILE A 62 3.29 -8.13 -4.07
C ILE A 62 4.08 -9.39 -3.74
N ALA A 63 4.08 -9.80 -2.48
CA ALA A 63 4.62 -11.08 -2.04
C ALA A 63 3.56 -12.20 -2.03
N HIS A 64 2.29 -11.81 -1.94
CA HIS A 64 1.15 -12.72 -1.82
C HIS A 64 -0.16 -12.01 -2.20
N ASP A 65 -1.19 -12.79 -2.52
CA ASP A 65 -2.45 -12.34 -3.16
C ASP A 65 -3.23 -11.28 -2.36
N LYS A 66 -3.03 -11.22 -1.04
CA LYS A 66 -3.70 -10.22 -0.19
C LYS A 66 -3.33 -8.78 -0.55
N VAL A 67 -2.07 -8.51 -0.89
CA VAL A 67 -1.62 -7.15 -1.24
C VAL A 67 -2.07 -6.80 -2.66
N ALA A 68 -2.00 -7.77 -3.59
CA ALA A 68 -2.51 -7.61 -4.94
C ALA A 68 -4.01 -7.28 -4.98
N SER A 69 -4.79 -7.85 -4.04
CA SER A 69 -6.22 -7.57 -3.95
C SER A 69 -6.51 -6.09 -3.69
N PHE A 70 -5.79 -5.45 -2.77
CA PHE A 70 -6.04 -4.04 -2.44
C PHE A 70 -5.85 -3.11 -3.65
N ILE A 71 -4.71 -3.20 -4.34
CA ILE A 71 -4.42 -2.36 -5.51
C ILE A 71 -5.38 -2.63 -6.68
N ARG A 72 -5.87 -3.87 -6.81
CA ARG A 72 -6.90 -4.23 -7.78
C ARG A 72 -8.23 -3.58 -7.44
N ASP A 73 -8.62 -3.60 -6.16
CA ASP A 73 -9.92 -3.10 -5.71
C ASP A 73 -10.01 -1.57 -5.84
N ILE A 74 -8.90 -0.85 -5.66
CA ILE A 74 -8.84 0.60 -5.90
C ILE A 74 -8.68 0.96 -7.38
N GLY A 75 -8.45 -0.01 -8.27
CA GLY A 75 -8.32 0.20 -9.71
C GLY A 75 -6.92 0.62 -10.17
N HIS A 76 -5.88 0.40 -9.37
CA HIS A 76 -4.51 0.86 -9.62
C HIS A 76 -3.50 -0.29 -9.57
N ARG A 77 -3.67 -1.29 -10.45
CA ARG A 77 -2.77 -2.46 -10.50
C ARG A 77 -1.33 -2.07 -10.84
N GLU A 78 -1.15 -0.97 -11.55
CA GLU A 78 0.13 -0.36 -11.89
C GLU A 78 0.94 0.12 -10.68
N TRP A 79 0.33 0.21 -9.49
CA TRP A 79 1.03 0.51 -8.23
C TRP A 79 1.58 -0.74 -7.55
N GLY A 80 1.53 -1.90 -8.21
CA GLY A 80 2.07 -3.16 -7.73
C GLY A 80 3.35 -3.59 -8.44
N VAL A 81 4.30 -4.13 -7.68
CA VAL A 81 5.50 -4.81 -8.19
C VAL A 81 5.49 -6.24 -7.68
N GLU A 82 5.35 -7.22 -8.58
CA GLU A 82 5.38 -8.64 -8.24
C GLU A 82 6.80 -9.05 -7.83
N ILE A 83 6.96 -9.66 -6.65
CA ILE A 83 8.27 -10.12 -6.17
C ILE A 83 8.37 -11.62 -6.00
N ASP A 84 7.27 -12.36 -6.11
CA ASP A 84 7.31 -13.80 -6.20
C ASP A 84 7.83 -14.20 -7.59
N PRO A 85 9.04 -14.80 -7.69
CA PRO A 85 9.63 -15.17 -8.97
C PRO A 85 8.73 -16.11 -9.78
N THR A 86 7.94 -16.96 -9.10
CA THR A 86 7.06 -17.94 -9.75
C THR A 86 5.85 -17.30 -10.43
N LYS A 87 5.48 -16.08 -10.02
CA LYS A 87 4.35 -15.32 -10.57
C LYS A 87 4.78 -14.29 -11.61
N ARG A 88 6.08 -14.03 -11.73
CA ARG A 88 6.65 -13.10 -12.73
C ARG A 88 6.77 -13.77 -14.11
N PRO A 89 6.59 -13.02 -15.20
CA PRO A 89 6.92 -13.49 -16.54
C PRO A 89 8.37 -14.00 -16.59
N GLY A 90 8.56 -15.24 -17.06
CA GLY A 90 9.89 -15.87 -17.11
C GLY A 90 10.36 -16.55 -15.82
N GLY A 91 9.52 -16.61 -14.77
CA GLY A 91 9.75 -17.47 -13.60
C GLY A 91 10.97 -17.08 -12.75
N ASN A 92 11.38 -15.81 -12.77
CA ASN A 92 12.59 -15.35 -12.09
C ASN A 92 12.44 -13.92 -11.54
N ALA A 93 13.41 -13.49 -10.71
CA ALA A 93 13.40 -12.19 -10.02
C ALA A 93 14.01 -11.03 -10.84
N SER A 94 14.31 -11.23 -12.12
CA SER A 94 14.85 -10.15 -12.96
C SER A 94 13.80 -9.06 -13.21
N GLY A 95 14.24 -7.83 -13.39
CA GLY A 95 13.37 -6.69 -13.71
C GLY A 95 12.71 -6.01 -12.51
N ILE A 96 12.79 -6.58 -11.30
CA ILE A 96 12.11 -5.99 -10.12
C ILE A 96 12.66 -4.58 -9.82
N SER A 97 13.97 -4.39 -9.98
CA SER A 97 14.63 -3.10 -9.77
C SER A 97 14.15 -2.04 -10.75
N GLU A 98 14.05 -2.41 -12.01
CA GLU A 98 13.63 -1.56 -13.11
C GLU A 98 12.14 -1.20 -12.97
N GLU A 99 11.30 -2.17 -12.62
CA GLU A 99 9.87 -1.93 -12.34
C GLU A 99 9.65 -1.01 -11.14
N LEU A 100 10.36 -1.27 -10.04
CA LEU A 100 10.28 -0.43 -8.85
C LEU A 100 10.77 0.99 -9.15
N TRP A 101 11.88 1.12 -9.88
CA TRP A 101 12.41 2.41 -10.29
C TRP A 101 11.42 3.17 -11.17
N TYR A 102 10.85 2.51 -12.19
CA TYR A 102 9.84 3.09 -13.06
C TYR A 102 8.61 3.57 -12.28
N ALA A 103 8.11 2.77 -11.33
CA ALA A 103 6.99 3.16 -10.48
C ALA A 103 7.33 4.38 -9.61
N LEU A 104 8.54 4.45 -9.06
CA LEU A 104 9.01 5.58 -8.27
C LEU A 104 9.13 6.86 -9.10
N GLU A 105 9.76 6.78 -10.27
CA GLU A 105 9.86 7.92 -11.20
C GLU A 105 8.49 8.38 -11.68
N HIS A 106 7.60 7.45 -12.00
CA HIS A 106 6.23 7.76 -12.41
C HIS A 106 5.49 8.53 -11.31
N ILE A 107 5.53 8.05 -10.07
CA ILE A 107 4.90 8.74 -8.93
C ILE A 107 5.52 10.11 -8.71
N HIS A 108 6.84 10.21 -8.78
CA HIS A 108 7.56 11.47 -8.58
C HIS A 108 7.23 12.51 -9.65
N GLY A 109 7.22 12.11 -10.92
CA GLY A 109 6.92 12.97 -12.06
C GLY A 109 5.44 13.35 -12.19
N ASN A 110 4.54 12.56 -11.62
CA ASN A 110 3.08 12.74 -11.77
C ASN A 110 2.35 13.02 -10.46
N ARG A 111 3.01 13.58 -9.44
CA ARG A 111 2.46 13.79 -8.08
C ARG A 111 1.03 14.33 -8.03
N ALA A 112 0.72 15.38 -8.80
CA ALA A 112 -0.61 15.98 -8.81
C ALA A 112 -1.70 15.04 -9.39
N LEU A 113 -1.34 14.25 -10.40
CA LEU A 113 -2.21 13.22 -10.97
C LEU A 113 -2.41 12.08 -9.98
N ILE A 114 -1.33 11.56 -9.38
CA ILE A 114 -1.39 10.48 -8.39
C ILE A 114 -2.24 10.88 -7.19
N HIS A 115 -2.05 12.09 -6.66
CA HIS A 115 -2.87 12.59 -5.55
C HIS A 115 -4.37 12.62 -5.91
N ARG A 116 -4.71 13.07 -7.12
CA ARG A 116 -6.10 13.05 -7.61
C ARG A 116 -6.66 11.63 -7.69
N GLN A 117 -5.88 10.69 -8.23
CA GLN A 117 -6.28 9.28 -8.32
C GLN A 117 -6.52 8.66 -6.94
N ILE A 118 -5.69 9.00 -5.95
CA ILE A 118 -5.90 8.58 -4.56
C ILE A 118 -7.23 9.11 -4.03
N LEU A 119 -7.51 10.41 -4.20
CA LEU A 119 -8.78 11.01 -3.75
C LEU A 119 -9.99 10.37 -4.44
N GLU A 120 -9.91 10.12 -5.74
CA GLU A 120 -10.97 9.43 -6.48
C GLU A 120 -11.19 8.01 -5.97
N ALA A 121 -10.12 7.26 -5.68
CA ALA A 121 -10.21 5.93 -5.10
C ALA A 121 -10.81 5.96 -3.69
N GLN A 122 -10.39 6.89 -2.83
CA GLN A 122 -10.96 7.09 -1.50
C GLN A 122 -12.45 7.44 -1.56
N ALA A 123 -12.86 8.31 -2.49
CA ALA A 123 -14.26 8.66 -2.70
C ALA A 123 -15.10 7.44 -3.13
N ARG A 124 -14.58 6.61 -4.05
CA ARG A 124 -15.24 5.34 -4.43
C ARG A 124 -15.41 4.40 -3.24
N LEU A 125 -14.35 4.21 -2.46
CA LEU A 125 -14.40 3.36 -1.26
C LEU A 125 -15.43 3.89 -0.24
N MET A 126 -15.46 5.20 0.00
CA MET A 126 -16.44 5.80 0.89
C MET A 126 -17.88 5.65 0.40
N ALA A 127 -18.12 5.75 -0.91
CA ALA A 127 -19.44 5.50 -1.49
C ALA A 127 -19.89 4.04 -1.25
N ILE A 128 -19.01 3.06 -1.48
CA ILE A 128 -19.28 1.64 -1.21
C ILE A 128 -19.50 1.42 0.29
N THR A 129 -18.67 1.99 1.16
CA THR A 129 -18.83 1.89 2.61
C THR A 129 -20.16 2.47 3.06
N ALA A 130 -20.54 3.65 2.57
CA ALA A 130 -21.81 4.28 2.90
C ALA A 130 -23.00 3.42 2.44
N GLU A 131 -22.94 2.85 1.24
CA GLU A 131 -23.98 1.96 0.74
C GLU A 131 -24.08 0.67 1.56
N ASN A 132 -22.95 0.05 1.90
CA ASN A 132 -22.92 -1.14 2.76
C ASN A 132 -23.47 -0.84 4.15
N MET A 133 -23.18 0.34 4.71
CA MET A 133 -23.76 0.76 5.98
C MET A 133 -25.28 0.89 5.87
N ARG A 134 -25.82 1.53 4.82
CA ARG A 134 -27.29 1.61 4.63
C ARG A 134 -27.94 0.24 4.52
N ARG A 135 -27.29 -0.68 3.80
CA ARG A 135 -27.85 -2.00 3.49
C ARG A 135 -27.76 -2.99 4.65
N PHE A 136 -26.68 -2.92 5.44
CA PHE A 136 -26.34 -3.96 6.42
C PHE A 136 -26.19 -3.45 7.86
N ALA A 137 -26.37 -2.15 8.15
CA ALA A 137 -26.19 -1.62 9.50
C ALA A 137 -27.10 -2.33 10.53
N SER A 138 -28.35 -2.64 10.17
CA SER A 138 -29.28 -3.38 11.03
C SER A 138 -28.77 -4.76 11.41
N ASP A 139 -27.95 -5.38 10.58
CA ASP A 139 -27.42 -6.74 10.75
C ASP A 139 -26.03 -6.73 11.42
N MET A 140 -25.34 -5.59 11.39
CA MET A 140 -24.05 -5.38 12.09
C MET A 140 -24.22 -4.99 13.56
N LEU A 141 -25.25 -4.20 13.88
CA LEU A 141 -25.57 -3.75 15.24
C LEU A 141 -26.17 -4.79 16.22
N PRO A 142 -26.75 -5.96 15.83
CA PRO A 142 -27.31 -6.93 16.78
C PRO A 142 -26.26 -7.55 17.71
N ARG A 143 -24.99 -7.61 17.30
CA ARG A 143 -23.90 -8.13 18.13
C ARG A 143 -23.49 -7.21 19.29
N ALA A 144 -23.86 -5.92 19.25
CA ALA A 144 -23.57 -4.97 20.32
C ALA A 144 -24.53 -5.07 21.52
N ARG A 145 -25.71 -5.70 21.35
CA ARG A 145 -26.72 -5.82 22.43
C ARG A 145 -26.47 -6.98 23.40
N ASN A 146 -25.59 -7.94 23.05
CA ASN A 146 -25.27 -9.10 23.88
C ASN A 146 -23.94 -8.94 24.67
N LEU A 147 -23.45 -7.71 24.82
CA LEU A 147 -22.28 -7.35 25.64
C LEU A 147 -22.66 -6.61 26.94
N LYS A 148 -23.89 -6.82 27.43
CA LYS A 148 -24.31 -6.39 28.77
C LYS A 148 -24.30 -7.56 29.73
#